data_AF-G3N761-F1
#
_entry.id   AF-G3N761-F1
#
_cell.length_a   1.000
_cell.length_b   1.000
_cell.length_c   1.000
_cell.angle_alpha   90.00
_cell.angle_beta   90.00
_cell.angle_gamma   90.00
#
_symmetry.space_group_name_H-M   'P 1'
#
loop_
_entity.id
_entity.type
_entity.pdbx_description
1 polymer ?
#
loop_
_entity_poly.entity_id
_entity_poly.type
_entity_poly.pdbx_seq_one_letter_code
_entity_poly.pdbx_strand_id
1 'polypeptide(L)'
;MCSGGGYYVRHKTETFITSSSSSSSGRVAVYVDCPAGSLSFYRVSSDTLIHLHTFSTTFTESLYPGFRFWSGSGSSMSLCPLQEGESPPGGEPSSLLTT
;
A
#
# COMPACT_ATOMS: atom_id res chain seq x y z
N MET A 1 -6.79 4.59 -0.56
CA MET A 1 -7.23 5.54 -1.61
C MET A 1 -6.36 6.77 -1.57
N CYS A 2 -5.85 7.23 -2.71
CA CYS A 2 -5.16 8.51 -2.81
C CYS A 2 -6.16 9.60 -3.20
N SER A 3 -6.12 10.76 -2.53
CA SER A 3 -6.90 11.96 -2.89
C SER A 3 -5.97 13.17 -2.79
N GLY A 4 -6.31 14.30 -3.43
CA GLY A 4 -5.44 15.47 -3.63
C GLY A 4 -4.74 16.09 -2.40
N GLY A 5 -4.99 15.58 -1.18
CA GLY A 5 -4.29 15.97 0.05
C GLY A 5 -3.75 14.82 0.92
N GLY A 6 -3.89 13.54 0.53
CA GLY A 6 -3.43 12.44 1.37
C GLY A 6 -3.92 11.04 0.98
N TYR A 7 -3.75 10.12 1.92
CA TYR A 7 -4.14 8.72 1.77
C TYR A 7 -5.24 8.36 2.77
N TYR A 8 -6.23 7.61 2.30
CA TYR A 8 -7.23 6.97 3.14
C TYR A 8 -6.96 5.49 3.21
N VAL A 9 -6.87 4.96 4.42
CA VAL A 9 -6.76 3.52 4.68
C VAL A 9 -7.99 3.11 5.48
N ARG A 10 -8.68 2.05 5.05
CA ARG A 10 -9.94 1.63 5.64
C ARG A 10 -9.96 0.15 5.94
N HIS A 11 -10.15 -0.20 7.20
CA HIS A 11 -10.41 -1.54 7.68
C HIS A 11 -11.30 -1.45 8.93
N LYS A 12 -12.59 -1.79 8.78
CA LYS A 12 -13.70 -1.54 9.75
C LYS A 12 -13.96 -0.05 10.03
N THR A 13 -12.93 0.73 10.30
CA THR A 13 -12.92 2.19 10.42
C THR A 13 -12.06 2.81 9.32
N GLU A 14 -12.31 4.08 9.02
CA GLU A 14 -11.54 4.84 8.05
C GLU A 14 -10.51 5.72 8.77
N THR A 15 -9.27 5.68 8.31
CA THR A 15 -8.15 6.50 8.81
C THR A 15 -7.64 7.37 7.67
N PHE A 16 -7.60 8.69 7.90
CA PHE A 16 -7.01 9.65 6.97
C PHE A 16 -5.56 9.95 7.37
N ILE A 17 -4.67 9.84 6.40
CA ILE A 17 -3.24 10.09 6.55
C ILE A 17 -2.89 11.30 5.69
N THR A 18 -2.68 12.43 6.37
CA THR A 18 -2.26 13.67 5.72
C THR A 18 -0.87 13.48 5.12
N SER A 19 -0.71 13.86 3.85
CA SER A 19 0.56 13.74 3.15
C SER A 19 1.12 15.13 2.90
N SER A 20 2.19 15.50 3.62
CA SER A 20 2.78 16.85 3.52
C SER A 20 3.53 17.12 2.21
N SER A 21 3.88 16.09 1.44
CA SER A 21 4.65 16.27 0.20
C SER A 21 3.75 16.24 -1.03
N SER A 22 3.76 17.36 -1.76
CA SER A 22 3.11 17.60 -3.06
C SER A 22 3.53 16.62 -4.18
N SER A 23 4.65 15.91 -3.99
CA SER A 23 5.22 14.98 -4.99
C SER A 23 4.81 13.54 -4.72
N SER A 24 3.52 13.21 -4.69
CA SER A 24 3.10 11.81 -4.61
C SER A 24 3.17 11.21 -6.01
N SER A 25 3.92 10.13 -6.18
CA SER A 25 4.03 9.44 -7.47
C SER A 25 2.72 8.74 -7.88
N GLY A 26 1.66 8.84 -7.08
CA GLY A 26 0.43 8.04 -7.23
C GLY A 26 0.58 6.55 -6.90
N ARG A 27 1.81 6.07 -6.66
CA ARG A 27 2.16 4.66 -6.40
C ARG A 27 2.04 4.31 -4.92
N VAL A 28 1.54 3.12 -4.62
CA VAL A 28 1.42 2.58 -3.26
C VAL A 28 1.97 1.14 -3.25
N ALA A 29 2.87 0.87 -2.30
CA ALA A 29 3.33 -0.49 -2.06
C ALA A 29 2.54 -1.11 -0.89
N VAL A 30 2.20 -2.39 -1.03
CA VAL A 30 1.49 -3.16 -0.02
C VAL A 30 2.32 -4.37 0.35
N TYR A 31 2.57 -4.53 1.65
CA TYR A 31 3.33 -5.62 2.23
C TYR A 31 2.41 -6.46 3.10
N VAL A 32 2.46 -7.78 2.93
CA VAL A 32 1.68 -8.73 3.72
C VAL A 32 2.64 -9.71 4.39
N ASP A 33 2.62 -9.73 5.71
CA ASP A 33 3.29 -10.74 6.52
C ASP A 33 2.23 -11.67 7.12
N CYS A 34 2.01 -12.81 6.45
CA CYS A 34 1.04 -13.79 6.89
C CYS A 34 1.33 -14.38 8.27
N PRO A 35 2.56 -14.86 8.58
CA PRO A 35 2.83 -15.45 9.89
C PRO A 35 2.76 -14.43 11.04
N ALA A 36 3.22 -13.19 10.83
CA ALA A 36 3.12 -12.13 11.82
C ALA A 36 1.71 -11.51 11.91
N GLY A 37 0.85 -11.77 10.92
CA GLY A 37 -0.49 -11.19 10.86
C GLY A 37 -0.45 -9.68 10.61
N SER A 38 0.42 -9.21 9.74
CA SER A 38 0.56 -7.77 9.45
C SER A 38 0.30 -7.43 7.98
N LEU A 39 -0.34 -6.28 7.76
CA LEU A 39 -0.54 -5.71 6.45
C LEU A 39 -0.14 -4.24 6.49
N SER A 40 0.92 -3.90 5.77
CA SER A 40 1.54 -2.59 5.80
C SER A 40 1.41 -1.87 4.46
N PHE A 41 1.04 -0.59 4.50
CA PHE A 41 0.94 0.30 3.34
C PHE A 41 2.08 1.32 3.35
N TYR A 42 2.66 1.55 2.18
CA TYR A 42 3.73 2.52 1.99
C TYR A 42 3.44 3.41 0.79
N ARG A 43 3.83 4.67 0.90
CA ARG A 43 3.95 5.57 -0.25
C ARG A 43 5.32 5.34 -0.89
N VAL A 44 5.33 5.23 -2.21
CA VAL A 44 6.56 5.23 -3.00
C VAL A 44 6.91 6.67 -3.39
N SER A 45 8.09 7.15 -3.00
CA SER A 45 8.60 8.49 -3.29
C SER A 45 10.06 8.41 -3.72
N SER A 46 10.37 8.67 -5.00
CA SER A 46 11.75 8.68 -5.53
C SER A 46 12.59 7.53 -4.96
N ASP A 47 12.08 6.29 -5.12
CA ASP A 47 12.73 5.03 -4.70
C ASP A 47 12.85 4.84 -3.17
N THR A 48 12.11 5.63 -2.39
CA THR A 48 11.96 5.44 -0.94
C THR A 48 10.55 5.03 -0.58
N LEU A 49 10.44 4.10 0.36
CA LEU A 49 9.19 3.64 0.95
C LEU A 49 8.93 4.41 2.24
N ILE A 50 7.90 5.24 2.21
CA ILE A 50 7.45 5.99 3.38
C ILE A 50 6.29 5.22 3.98
N HIS A 51 6.47 4.71 5.19
CA HIS A 51 5.42 3.98 5.92
C HIS A 51 4.18 4.85 6.10
N LEU A 52 3.02 4.32 5.71
CA LEU A 52 1.73 4.98 5.91
C LEU A 52 1.00 4.37 7.10
N HIS A 53 0.79 3.06 7.08
CA HIS A 53 0.02 2.39 8.13
C HIS A 53 0.24 0.88 8.14
N THR A 54 0.11 0.27 9.31
CA THR A 54 0.07 -1.19 9.48
C THR A 54 -1.20 -1.61 10.18
N PHE A 55 -1.93 -2.55 9.58
CA PHE A 55 -2.94 -3.31 10.29
C PHE A 55 -2.33 -4.58 10.86
N SER A 56 -2.58 -4.82 12.15
CA SER A 56 -2.33 -6.11 12.78
C SER A 56 -3.65 -6.90 12.82
N THR A 57 -3.66 -8.10 12.26
CA THR A 57 -4.83 -8.96 12.22
C THR A 57 -4.43 -10.43 12.06
N THR A 58 -5.24 -11.35 12.58
CA THR A 58 -5.04 -12.78 12.36
C THR A 58 -5.73 -13.18 11.06
N PHE A 59 -4.94 -13.57 10.06
CA PHE A 59 -5.48 -14.10 8.81
C PHE A 59 -5.97 -15.53 9.03
N THR A 60 -7.28 -15.73 8.94
CA THR A 60 -7.89 -17.07 9.05
C THR A 60 -7.97 -17.78 7.70
N GLU A 61 -7.82 -17.03 6.62
CA GLU A 61 -7.95 -17.51 5.24
C GLU A 61 -6.95 -16.78 4.32
N SER A 62 -6.79 -17.31 3.11
CA SER A 62 -5.96 -16.70 2.07
C SER A 62 -6.43 -15.30 1.72
N LEU A 63 -5.50 -14.34 1.71
CA LEU A 63 -5.77 -12.98 1.29
C LEU A 63 -5.73 -12.85 -0.23
N TYR A 64 -6.62 -12.03 -0.77
CA TYR A 64 -6.66 -11.69 -2.19
C TYR A 64 -6.58 -10.17 -2.36
N PRO A 65 -5.77 -9.67 -3.30
CA PRO A 65 -5.74 -8.25 -3.61
C PRO A 65 -7.07 -7.81 -4.22
N GLY A 66 -7.62 -6.70 -3.71
CA GLY A 66 -8.86 -6.10 -4.19
C GLY A 66 -8.65 -4.63 -4.55
N PHE A 67 -9.15 -4.23 -5.72
CA PHE A 67 -9.02 -2.87 -6.23
C PHE A 67 -10.39 -2.23 -6.42
N ARG A 68 -10.54 -0.97 -5.99
CA ARG A 68 -11.79 -0.24 -6.09
C ARG A 68 -11.53 1.18 -6.58
N PHE A 69 -12.25 1.58 -7.63
CA PHE A 69 -12.25 2.93 -8.17
C PHE A 69 -13.50 3.67 -7.70
N TRP A 70 -13.39 4.98 -7.54
CA TRP A 70 -14.58 5.83 -7.37
C TRP A 70 -15.28 5.98 -8.71
N SER A 71 -16.62 5.99 -8.72
CA SER A 71 -17.39 6.20 -9.94
C SER A 71 -17.14 7.60 -10.49
N GLY A 72 -16.31 7.69 -11.53
CA GLY A 72 -15.91 8.91 -12.22
C GLY A 72 -14.94 8.58 -13.36
N SER A 73 -15.06 9.27 -14.49
CA SER A 73 -14.34 8.93 -15.73
C SER A 73 -12.83 9.18 -15.61
N GLY A 74 -12.00 8.18 -15.96
CA GLY A 74 -10.58 8.37 -16.27
C GLY A 74 -9.55 7.85 -15.26
N SER A 75 -9.95 7.15 -14.19
CA SER A 75 -8.98 6.51 -13.28
C SER A 75 -8.51 5.16 -13.84
N SER A 76 -7.20 4.92 -13.81
CA SER A 76 -6.59 3.64 -14.16
C SER A 76 -5.58 3.21 -13.09
N MET A 77 -5.20 1.95 -13.13
CA MET A 77 -4.27 1.31 -12.21
C MET A 77 -3.48 0.27 -12.98
N SER A 78 -2.22 0.08 -12.62
CA SER A 78 -1.37 -0.96 -13.20
C SER A 78 -0.46 -1.50 -12.13
N LEU A 79 -0.35 -2.83 -12.02
CA LEU A 79 0.63 -3.45 -11.15
C LEU A 79 2.03 -3.18 -11.70
N CYS A 80 2.91 -2.62 -10.87
CA CYS A 80 4.33 -2.45 -11.21
C CYS A 80 5.12 -3.66 -10.71
N PRO A 81 6.00 -4.25 -11.54
CA PRO A 81 6.94 -5.24 -11.05
C PRO A 81 7.88 -4.61 -10.02
N LEU A 82 8.27 -5.39 -9.01
CA LEU A 82 9.30 -4.98 -8.06
C LEU A 82 10.63 -4.92 -8.79
N GLN A 83 11.34 -3.79 -8.67
CA GLN A 83 12.73 -3.71 -9.08
C GLN A 83 13.58 -4.35 -7.97
N GLU A 84 14.43 -5.29 -8.34
CA GLU A 84 15.34 -6.00 -7.45
C GLU A 84 16.29 -4.97 -6.78
N GLY A 85 16.03 -4.63 -5.52
CA GLY A 85 16.76 -3.58 -4.79
C GLY A 85 15.91 -2.80 -3.78
N GLU A 86 14.57 -2.78 -3.95
CA GLU A 86 13.64 -2.14 -3.01
C GLU A 86 13.17 -3.17 -1.96
N SER A 87 14.12 -3.70 -1.17
CA SER A 87 13.80 -4.64 -0.09
C SER A 87 13.23 -3.86 1.11
N PRO A 88 12.16 -4.34 1.78
CA PRO A 88 11.72 -3.73 3.03
C PRO A 88 12.83 -3.86 4.09
N PRO A 89 12.89 -2.93 5.06
CA PRO A 89 13.77 -3.10 6.21
C PRO A 89 13.34 -4.37 6.96
N GLY A 90 14.12 -5.46 6.82
CA GLY A 90 13.79 -6.76 7.40
C GLY A 90 14.17 -7.98 6.56
N GLY A 91 14.47 -7.80 5.26
CA GLY A 91 15.16 -8.81 4.45
C GLY A 91 14.62 -10.24 4.54
N GLU A 92 13.37 -10.48 4.11
CA GLU A 92 12.88 -11.82 3.77
C GLU A 92 11.88 -11.72 2.60
N PRO A 93 11.92 -12.64 1.61
CA PRO A 93 11.07 -12.58 0.44
C PRO A 93 9.72 -13.22 0.75
N SER A 94 8.74 -12.42 1.17
CA SER A 94 7.33 -12.82 1.15
C SER A 94 6.52 -11.84 0.32
N SER A 95 6.25 -12.29 -0.90
CA SER A 95 5.38 -11.76 -1.96
C SER A 95 4.80 -10.36 -1.75
N LEU A 96 5.38 -9.37 -2.43
CA LEU A 96 4.79 -8.05 -2.56
C LEU A 96 3.86 -7.95 -3.77
N LEU A 97 2.67 -7.40 -3.54
CA LEU A 97 1.78 -6.91 -4.59
C LEU A 97 1.87 -5.38 -4.59
N THR A 98 2.52 -4.83 -5.61
CA THR A 98 2.64 -3.38 -5.82
C THR A 98 1.59 -2.93 -6.84
N THR A 99 0.89 -1.84 -6.56
CA THR A 99 -0.25 -1.32 -7.33
C THR A 99 -0.08 0.16 -7.69
#